data_AF-A0A1G1YUH5-F1
#
_entry.id   AF-A0A1G1YUH5-F1
#
_cell.length_a   1.000
_cell.length_b   1.000
_cell.length_c   1.000
_cell.angle_alpha   90.00
_cell.angle_beta   90.00
_cell.angle_gamma   90.00
#
_symmetry.space_group_name_H-M   'P 1'
#
loop_
_entity.id
_entity.type
_entity.pdbx_description
1 polymer ?
#
loop_
_entity_poly.entity_id
_entity_poly.type
_entity_poly.pdbx_seq_one_letter_code
_entity_poly.pdbx_strand_id
1 'polypeptide(L)'
;MRTVYLHIHNTIQEKQIIWLMAGAFLGVVLLYGYFVNAAILNIVTRQHAAEELQGLQSVVADLESRYSTLRGEVTRERARVLGFVEPKNQTFTSEKRLVRAQEVISN
;
A
#
# COMPACT_ATOMS: atom_id res chain seq x y z
N MET A 1 5.27 -70.33 -24.12
CA MET A 1 5.26 -69.66 -22.81
C MET A 1 6.07 -68.36 -22.75
N ARG A 2 7.26 -68.26 -23.38
CA ARG A 2 8.12 -67.04 -23.34
C ARG A 2 7.52 -65.79 -24.03
N THR A 3 6.65 -65.95 -25.03
CA THR A 3 6.00 -64.85 -25.76
C THR A 3 4.87 -64.17 -24.97
N VAL A 4 4.20 -64.89 -24.09
CA VAL A 4 3.10 -64.37 -23.26
C VAL A 4 3.63 -63.41 -22.18
N TYR A 5 4.81 -63.71 -21.62
CA TYR A 5 5.46 -62.87 -20.61
C TYR A 5 5.85 -61.48 -21.13
N LEU A 6 6.34 -61.39 -22.36
CA LEU A 6 6.70 -60.11 -22.98
C LEU A 6 5.47 -59.24 -23.23
N HIS A 7 4.34 -59.84 -23.61
CA HIS A 7 3.12 -59.10 -23.90
C HIS A 7 2.48 -58.52 -22.64
N ILE A 8 2.45 -59.29 -21.54
CA ILE A 8 1.89 -58.85 -20.25
C ILE A 8 2.69 -57.65 -19.70
N HIS A 9 4.03 -57.70 -19.75
CA HIS A 9 4.86 -56.60 -19.26
C HIS A 9 4.62 -55.29 -20.04
N ASN A 10 4.46 -55.37 -21.36
CA ASN A 10 4.24 -54.17 -22.19
C ASN A 10 2.90 -53.49 -21.87
N THR A 11 1.83 -54.26 -21.67
CA THR A 11 0.51 -53.69 -21.31
C THR A 11 0.46 -53.02 -19.93
N ILE A 12 1.34 -53.42 -19.01
CA ILE A 12 1.44 -52.81 -17.67
C ILE A 12 2.15 -51.45 -17.76
N GLN A 13 3.20 -51.35 -18.58
CA GLN A 13 3.95 -50.10 -18.81
C GLN A 13 3.06 -49.02 -19.46
N GLU A 14 2.26 -49.38 -20.46
CA GLU A 14 1.35 -48.45 -21.14
C GLU A 14 0.30 -47.86 -20.20
N LYS A 15 -0.28 -48.69 -19.31
CA LYS A 15 -1.25 -48.23 -18.30
C LYS A 15 -0.64 -47.25 -17.30
N GLN A 16 0.61 -47.48 -16.88
CA GLN A 16 1.31 -46.59 -15.97
C GLN A 16 1.60 -45.22 -16.61
N ILE A 17 2.02 -45.21 -17.88
CA ILE A 17 2.28 -43.97 -18.63
C ILE A 17 1.00 -43.14 -18.79
N ILE A 18 -0.11 -43.77 -19.16
CA ILE A 18 -1.41 -43.08 -19.30
C ILE A 18 -1.85 -42.45 -17.96
N TRP A 19 -1.72 -43.19 -16.85
CA TRP A 19 -2.05 -42.67 -15.52
C TRP A 19 -1.14 -41.50 -15.11
N LEU A 20 0.15 -41.58 -15.45
CA LEU A 20 1.11 -40.52 -15.16
C LEU A 20 0.80 -39.26 -15.98
N MET A 21 0.46 -39.41 -17.26
CA MET A 21 0.01 -38.30 -18.11
C MET A 21 -1.30 -37.69 -17.61
N ALA A 22 -2.27 -38.50 -17.22
CA ALA A 22 -3.53 -38.02 -16.65
C ALA A 22 -3.32 -37.26 -15.33
N GLY A 23 -2.45 -37.78 -14.46
CA GLY A 23 -2.07 -37.11 -13.22
C GLY A 23 -1.34 -35.79 -13.47
N ALA A 24 -0.39 -35.78 -14.41
CA ALA A 24 0.31 -34.56 -14.81
C ALA A 24 -0.65 -33.51 -15.39
N PHE A 25 -1.56 -33.93 -16.26
CA PHE A 25 -2.59 -33.05 -16.82
C PHE A 25 -3.49 -32.46 -15.74
N LEU A 26 -3.98 -33.29 -14.82
CA LEU A 26 -4.77 -32.83 -13.68
C LEU A 26 -3.99 -31.86 -12.79
N GLY A 27 -2.71 -32.15 -12.55
CA GLY A 27 -1.80 -31.26 -11.83
C GLY A 27 -1.70 -29.88 -12.48
N VAL A 28 -1.53 -29.82 -13.81
CA VAL A 28 -1.49 -28.55 -14.56
C VAL A 28 -2.81 -27.79 -14.45
N VAL A 29 -3.95 -28.47 -14.55
CA VAL A 29 -5.27 -27.84 -14.42
C VAL A 29 -5.46 -27.23 -13.03
N LEU A 30 -5.10 -27.96 -11.97
CA LEU A 30 -5.17 -27.46 -10.59
C LEU A 30 -4.24 -26.27 -10.38
N LEU A 31 -3.01 -26.36 -10.90
CA LEU A 31 -2.03 -25.28 -10.78
C LEU A 31 -2.52 -24.03 -11.52
N TYR A 32 -3.08 -24.20 -12.72
CA TYR A 32 -3.67 -23.11 -13.48
C TYR A 32 -4.79 -22.42 -12.70
N GLY A 33 -5.74 -23.19 -12.15
CA GLY A 33 -6.82 -22.64 -11.33
C GLY A 33 -6.30 -21.87 -10.11
N TYR A 34 -5.29 -22.40 -9.42
CA TYR A 34 -4.64 -21.74 -8.29
C TYR A 34 -3.98 -20.41 -8.70
N PHE A 35 -3.17 -20.42 -9.77
CA PHE A 35 -2.49 -19.22 -10.25
C PHE A 35 -3.47 -18.15 -10.74
N VAL A 36 -4.54 -18.53 -11.43
CA VAL A 36 -5.59 -17.59 -11.86
C VAL A 36 -6.27 -16.96 -10.65
N ASN A 37 -6.65 -17.74 -9.64
CA ASN A 37 -7.27 -17.20 -8.43
C ASN A 37 -6.33 -16.26 -7.67
N ALA A 38 -5.05 -16.65 -7.52
CA ALA A 38 -4.04 -15.80 -6.91
C ALA A 38 -3.82 -14.49 -7.69
N ALA A 39 -3.81 -14.55 -9.02
CA ALA A 39 -3.70 -13.37 -9.88
C ALA A 39 -4.91 -12.44 -9.72
N ILE A 40 -6.13 -12.98 -9.73
CA ILE A 40 -7.36 -12.21 -9.53
C ILE A 40 -7.34 -11.51 -8.17
N LEU A 41 -7.06 -12.23 -7.09
CA LEU A 41 -7.01 -11.65 -5.75
C LEU A 41 -5.96 -10.54 -5.65
N ASN A 42 -4.79 -10.73 -6.24
CA ASN A 42 -3.73 -9.73 -6.24
C ASN A 42 -4.10 -8.47 -7.05
N ILE A 43 -4.81 -8.63 -8.16
CA ILE A 43 -5.30 -7.49 -8.96
C ILE A 43 -6.37 -6.72 -8.19
N VAL A 44 -7.32 -7.42 -7.57
CA VAL A 44 -8.43 -6.81 -6.82
C VAL A 44 -7.94 -6.08 -5.57
N THR A 45 -7.03 -6.68 -4.79
CA THR A 45 -6.45 -6.00 -3.62
C THR A 45 -5.66 -4.77 -4.02
N ARG A 46 -4.92 -4.84 -5.13
CA ARG A 46 -4.20 -3.69 -5.68
C ARG A 46 -5.14 -2.60 -6.18
N GLN A 47 -6.27 -2.95 -6.80
CA GLN A 47 -7.29 -2.00 -7.22
C GLN A 47 -7.92 -1.27 -6.03
N HIS A 48 -8.35 -2.00 -5.00
CA HIS A 48 -8.91 -1.37 -3.80
C HIS A 48 -7.90 -0.46 -3.09
N ALA A 49 -6.64 -0.88 -2.97
CA ALA A 49 -5.59 -0.03 -2.43
C ALA A 49 -5.36 1.24 -3.27
N ALA A 50 -5.46 1.13 -4.60
CA ALA A 50 -5.33 2.28 -5.49
C ALA A 50 -6.52 3.26 -5.37
N GLU A 51 -7.74 2.75 -5.25
CA GLU A 51 -8.94 3.57 -5.02
C GLU A 51 -8.88 4.31 -3.68
N GLU A 52 -8.46 3.62 -2.62
CA GLU A 52 -8.31 4.22 -1.29
C GLU A 52 -7.22 5.30 -1.27
N LEU A 53 -6.08 5.06 -1.93
CA LEU A 53 -5.02 6.06 -2.12
C LEU A 53 -5.51 7.27 -2.92
N GLN A 54 -6.34 7.07 -3.94
CA GLN A 54 -6.88 8.16 -4.74
C GLN A 54 -7.86 9.02 -3.93
N GLY A 55 -8.72 8.39 -3.12
CA GLY A 55 -9.60 9.10 -2.19
C GLY A 55 -8.80 9.93 -1.17
N LEU A 56 -7.76 9.34 -0.58
CA LEU A 56 -6.92 10.02 0.40
C LEU A 56 -6.15 11.20 -0.22
N GLN A 57 -5.61 11.04 -1.43
CA GLN A 57 -4.96 12.13 -2.16
C GLN A 57 -5.91 13.28 -2.46
N SER A 58 -7.17 13.00 -2.83
CA SER A 58 -8.15 14.06 -3.06
C SER A 58 -8.44 14.86 -1.79
N VAL A 59 -8.52 14.20 -0.63
CA VAL A 59 -8.72 14.89 0.65
C VAL A 59 -7.50 15.74 1.01
N VAL A 60 -6.29 15.22 0.81
CA VAL A 60 -5.05 15.98 1.05
C VAL A 60 -4.98 17.19 0.12
N ALA A 61 -5.29 17.03 -1.16
CA ALA A 61 -5.30 18.13 -2.13
C ALA A 61 -6.33 19.22 -1.78
N ASP A 62 -7.52 18.84 -1.32
CA ASP A 62 -8.52 19.80 -0.83
C ASP A 62 -8.01 20.53 0.42
N LEU A 63 -7.37 19.81 1.34
CA LEU A 63 -6.77 20.41 2.55
C LEU A 63 -5.65 21.38 2.21
N GLU A 64 -4.76 21.02 1.28
CA GLU A 64 -3.68 21.88 0.79
C GLU A 64 -4.20 23.12 0.08
N SER A 65 -5.25 22.97 -0.75
CA SER A 65 -5.90 24.08 -1.41
C SER A 65 -6.51 25.07 -0.39
N ARG A 66 -7.22 24.54 0.62
CA ARG A 66 -7.80 25.35 1.70
C ARG A 66 -6.72 26.03 2.53
N TYR A 67 -5.66 25.32 2.90
CA TYR A 67 -4.52 25.89 3.63
C TYR A 67 -3.83 26.98 2.83
N SER A 68 -3.60 26.76 1.53
CA SER A 68 -3.02 27.75 0.62
C SER A 68 -3.88 29.02 0.54
N THR A 69 -5.20 28.85 0.45
CA THR A 69 -6.17 29.96 0.43
C THR A 69 -6.14 30.75 1.74
N LEU A 70 -6.22 30.06 2.88
CA LEU A 70 -6.16 30.68 4.20
C LEU A 70 -4.83 31.42 4.43
N ARG A 71 -3.73 30.83 3.98
CA ARG A 71 -2.40 31.44 4.08
C ARG A 71 -2.28 32.69 3.20
N GLY A 72 -2.90 32.70 2.03
CA GLY A 72 -2.97 33.89 1.16
C GLY A 72 -3.78 35.03 1.76
N GLU A 73 -4.87 34.71 2.47
CA GLU A 73 -5.74 35.70 3.13
C GLU A 73 -5.12 36.35 4.37
N VAL A 74 -4.22 35.66 5.08
CA VAL A 74 -3.46 36.20 6.22
C VAL A 74 -2.23 36.99 5.73
N THR A 75 -2.46 37.95 4.84
CA THR A 75 -1.43 38.89 4.38
C THR A 75 -1.57 40.24 5.08
N ARG A 76 -0.42 40.89 5.37
CA ARG A 76 -0.39 42.23 6.01
C ARG A 76 -1.21 43.27 5.25
N GLU A 77 -1.28 43.16 3.92
CA GLU A 77 -2.10 44.04 3.09
C GLU A 77 -3.60 43.85 3.37
N ARG A 78 -4.08 42.60 3.48
CA ARG A 78 -5.49 42.32 3.80
C ARG A 78 -5.85 42.78 5.22
N ALA A 79 -4.94 42.63 6.17
CA ALA A 79 -5.09 43.14 7.53
C ALA A 79 -5.22 44.68 7.56
N ARG A 80 -4.42 45.41 6.76
CA ARG A 80 -4.57 46.86 6.62
C ARG A 80 -5.90 47.26 5.99
N VAL A 81 -6.37 46.54 4.96
CA VAL A 81 -7.68 46.80 4.32
C VAL A 81 -8.85 46.53 5.28
N LEU A 82 -8.73 45.55 6.17
CA LEU A 82 -9.71 45.24 7.22
C LEU A 82 -9.68 46.22 8.41
N GLY A 83 -8.83 47.26 8.37
CA GLY A 83 -8.74 48.30 9.41
C GLY A 83 -7.89 47.91 10.61
N PHE A 84 -7.13 46.81 10.55
CA PHE A 84 -6.17 46.48 11.60
C PHE A 84 -4.99 47.44 11.57
N VAL A 85 -4.68 48.03 12.73
CA VAL A 85 -3.61 49.00 12.91
C VAL A 85 -2.38 48.30 13.47
N GLU A 86 -1.20 48.64 12.96
CA GLU A 86 0.08 48.05 13.37
C GLU A 86 0.34 48.38 14.86
N PRO A 87 0.48 47.37 15.75
CA PRO A 87 0.58 47.62 17.18
C PRO A 87 1.91 48.30 17.54
N LYS A 88 1.84 49.48 18.18
CA LYS A 88 3.01 50.26 18.64
C LYS A 88 3.84 49.58 19.74
N ASN A 89 3.23 48.66 20.50
CA ASN A 89 3.90 47.87 21.53
C ASN A 89 3.57 46.39 21.29
N GLN A 90 4.53 45.65 20.73
CA GLN A 90 4.41 44.21 20.55
C GLN A 90 4.93 43.51 21.81
N THR A 91 4.03 43.02 22.65
CA THR A 91 4.41 42.16 23.78
C THR A 91 4.48 40.71 23.27
N PHE A 92 5.69 40.23 22.99
CA PHE A 92 5.90 38.83 22.68
C PHE A 92 5.83 38.01 23.96
N THR A 93 4.85 37.09 24.03
CA THR A 93 4.89 36.03 25.05
C THR A 93 5.78 34.91 24.52
N SER A 94 6.98 34.77 25.10
CA SER A 94 7.79 33.57 24.88
C SER A 94 7.31 32.51 25.86
N GLU A 95 6.79 31.40 25.36
CA GLU A 95 6.61 30.21 26.19
C GLU A 95 8.00 29.79 26.69
N LYS A 96 8.24 29.92 28.00
CA LYS A 96 9.46 29.40 28.65
C LYS A 96 9.41 27.88 28.54
N ARG A 97 10.04 27.34 27.51
CA ARG A 97 10.37 25.91 27.43
C ARG A 97 11.22 25.61 28.68
N LEU A 98 10.67 24.85 29.62
CA LEU A 98 11.37 24.40 30.82
C LEU A 98 12.52 23.49 30.39
N VAL A 99 13.70 24.07 30.20
CA VAL A 99 14.95 23.30 30.03
C VAL A 99 15.31 22.75 31.40
N ARG A 100 14.75 21.58 31.70
CA ARG A 100 15.21 20.71 32.79
C ARG A 100 16.57 20.12 32.39
N ALA A 101 17.63 20.87 32.65
CA ALA A 101 19.00 20.36 32.66
C ALA A 101 19.82 21.21 33.63
N GLN A 102 19.47 21.12 34.91
CA GLN A 102 20.30 21.63 36.00
C GLN A 102 20.31 20.58 37.10
N GLU A 103 21.05 19.51 36.85
CA GLU A 103 21.67 18.66 37.86
C GLU A 103 22.68 17.76 37.14
N VAL A 104 23.84 17.54 37.76
CA VAL A 104 24.97 16.73 37.27
C VAL A 104 25.90 17.49 36.29
N ILE A 105 26.83 18.31 36.79
CA ILE A 105 28.16 17.88 37.29
C ILE A 105 28.81 19.06 38.02
N SER A 106 29.15 18.77 39.29
CA SER A 106 30.01 19.50 40.22
C SER A 106 31.32 19.96 39.57
N ASN A 107 31.74 21.18 39.88
CA ASN A 107 33.16 21.41 40.22
C ASN A 107 33.33 21.07 41.71
#